data_AF-A9QA02-F1
#
_entry.id   AF-A9QA02-F1
#
_cell.length_a   1.000
_cell.length_b   1.000
_cell.length_c   1.000
_cell.angle_alpha   90.00
_cell.angle_beta   90.00
_cell.angle_gamma   90.00
#
_symmetry.space_group_name_H-M   'P 1'
#
loop_
_entity.id
_entity.type
_entity.pdbx_description
1 polymer ?
#
loop_
_entity_poly.entity_id
_entity_poly.type
_entity_poly.pdbx_seq_one_letter_code
_entity_poly.pdbx_strand_id
1 'polypeptide(L)' 'DADIVAIAQAAGHSCIQVFFIRGGRNNGNRAFFPAHARDEAAPDIVGAFLAQFYDDKPPPAQILLNCEIAEHDLMADALG' A
#
# COMPACT_ATOMS: atom_id res chain seq x y z
N ASP A 1 -14.94 -4.52 -2.46
CA ASP A 1 -14.95 -3.96 -1.09
C ASP A 1 -13.81 -3.03 -0.77
N ALA A 2 -12.56 -3.33 -1.14
CA ALA A 2 -11.38 -2.46 -1.09
C ALA A 2 -10.44 -2.63 0.12
N ASP A 3 -9.18 -2.33 -0.11
CA ASP A 3 -8.20 -2.06 0.94
C ASP A 3 -7.76 -0.59 0.82
N ILE A 4 -7.61 0.09 1.96
CA ILE A 4 -7.08 1.47 2.01
C ILE A 4 -5.65 1.37 2.51
N VAL A 5 -4.69 1.82 1.71
CA VAL A 5 -3.27 1.79 2.03
C VAL A 5 -2.76 3.23 2.06
N ALA A 6 -2.23 3.65 3.21
CA ALA A 6 -1.70 5.00 3.37
C ALA A 6 -0.27 4.96 3.91
N ILE A 7 0.59 5.84 3.40
CA ILE A 7 1.95 6.05 3.90
C ILE A 7 2.09 7.42 4.56
N ALA A 8 2.85 7.45 5.65
CA ALA A 8 3.36 8.67 6.26
C ALA A 8 4.86 8.52 6.52
N GLN A 9 5.62 9.57 6.19
CA GLN A 9 7.07 9.62 6.38
C GLN A 9 7.44 10.69 7.41
N ALA A 10 8.30 10.35 8.37
CA ALA A 10 8.79 11.27 9.37
C ALA A 10 10.22 10.89 9.80
N ALA A 11 11.12 11.86 9.81
CA ALA A 11 12.51 11.69 10.26
C ALA A 11 13.28 10.52 9.61
N GLY A 12 13.01 10.21 8.33
CA GLY A 12 13.65 9.12 7.60
C GLY A 12 13.03 7.73 7.83
N HIS A 13 11.92 7.66 8.55
CA HIS A 13 11.13 6.45 8.74
C HIS A 13 9.80 6.56 8.00
N SER A 14 9.28 5.42 7.55
CA SER A 14 7.94 5.33 6.97
C SER A 14 7.06 4.37 7.77
N CYS A 15 5.79 4.74 7.91
CA CYS A 15 4.73 3.86 8.39
C CYS A 15 3.70 3.71 7.28
N ILE A 16 3.39 2.46 6.93
CA ILE A 16 2.29 2.12 6.04
C ILE A 16 1.16 1.54 6.87
N GLN A 17 -0.03 2.10 6.73
CA GLN A 17 -1.24 1.63 7.38
C GLN A 17 -2.18 1.04 6.34
N VAL A 18 -2.62 -0.19 6.59
CA VAL A 18 -3.61 -0.89 5.75
C VAL A 18 -4.90 -1.06 6.53
N PHE A 19 -6.03 -0.67 5.94
CA PHE A 19 -7.38 -0.97 6.43
C PHE A 19 -8.08 -1.94 5.46
N PHE A 20 -8.77 -2.94 6.00
CA PHE A 20 -9.48 -3.93 5.21
C PHE A 20 -10.97 -3.64 5.21
N ILE A 21 -11.54 -3.27 4.06
CA ILE A 21 -12.97 -3.00 3.93
C ILE A 21 -13.65 -4.23 3.34
N ARG A 22 -14.65 -4.80 4.03
CA ARG A 22 -15.45 -5.95 3.57
C ARG A 22 -16.93 -5.70 3.88
N GLY A 23 -17.81 -5.91 2.91
CA GLY A 23 -19.24 -5.58 3.02
C GLY A 23 -19.53 -4.12 3.40
N GLY A 24 -18.69 -3.17 2.97
CA GLY A 24 -18.80 -1.75 3.32
C GLY A 24 -18.43 -1.40 4.76
N ARG A 25 -17.80 -2.32 5.51
CA ARG A 25 -17.35 -2.10 6.89
C ARG A 25 -15.84 -2.25 6.99
N ASN A 26 -15.24 -1.53 7.92
CA ASN A 26 -13.85 -1.74 8.31
C ASN A 26 -13.75 -2.98 9.21
N ASN A 27 -12.99 -3.98 8.76
CA ASN A 27 -12.82 -5.26 9.44
C ASN A 27 -11.48 -5.36 10.19
N GLY A 28 -10.74 -4.27 10.29
CA GLY A 28 -9.48 -4.18 11.00
C GLY A 28 -8.42 -3.42 10.23
N ASN A 29 -7.29 -3.21 10.87
CA ASN A 29 -6.15 -2.51 10.29
C ASN A 29 -4.83 -3.12 10.74
N ARG A 30 -3.76 -2.84 9.99
CA ARG A 30 -2.40 -3.22 10.35
C ARG A 30 -1.40 -2.15 9.91
N ALA A 31 -0.46 -1.86 10.80
CA ALA A 31 0.69 -1.00 10.52
C ALA A 31 1.90 -1.83 10.11
N PHE A 32 2.67 -1.30 9.16
CA PHE A 32 3.93 -1.84 8.66
C PHE A 32 4.99 -0.75 8.67
N PHE A 33 6.22 -1.15 8.98
CA PHE A 33 7.38 -0.25 9.04
C PHE A 33 8.45 -0.80 8.09
N PRO A 34 8.33 -0.54 6.77
CA PRO A 34 9.26 -1.07 5.78
C PRO A 34 10.68 -0.53 6.01
N ALA A 35 11.67 -1.37 5.69
CA ALA A 35 13.06 -0.93 5.59
C ALA A 35 13.27 -0.31 4.20
N HIS A 36 13.87 0.88 4.15
CA HIS A 36 14.08 1.65 2.92
C HIS A 36 15.24 2.64 3.14
N ALA A 37 15.75 3.25 2.06
CA ALA A 37 16.75 4.33 2.20
C ALA A 37 16.12 5.58 2.82
N ARG A 38 16.91 6.37 3.56
CA ARG A 38 16.40 7.54 4.33
C ARG A 38 15.58 8.53 3.49
N ASP A 39 16.00 8.74 2.25
CA ASP A 39 15.44 9.74 1.34
C ASP A 39 14.63 9.09 0.20
N GLU A 40 14.22 7.83 0.37
CA GLU A 40 13.39 7.11 -0.59
C GLU A 40 11.97 7.70 -0.62
N ALA A 41 11.46 7.92 -1.83
CA ALA A 41 10.20 8.63 -2.01
C ALA A 41 9.01 7.71 -1.65
N ALA A 42 7.97 8.28 -1.05
CA ALA A 42 6.74 7.56 -0.72
C ALA A 42 6.15 6.71 -1.87
N PRO A 43 6.07 7.20 -3.13
CA PRO A 43 5.59 6.41 -4.26
C PRO A 43 6.35 5.09 -4.46
N ASP A 44 7.68 5.12 -4.34
CA ASP A 44 8.55 3.95 -4.56
C ASP A 44 8.38 2.93 -3.43
N ILE A 45 8.35 3.41 -2.18
CA ILE A 45 8.14 2.57 -0.98
C ILE A 45 6.77 1.89 -1.05
N VAL A 46 5.71 2.62 -1.39
CA VAL A 46 4.36 2.06 -1.49
C VAL A 46 4.27 1.04 -2.63
N GLY A 47 4.84 1.32 -3.80
CA GLY A 47 4.87 0.38 -4.92
C GLY A 47 5.55 -0.95 -4.55
N ALA A 48 6.74 -0.88 -3.96
CA ALA A 48 7.47 -2.06 -3.49
C ALA A 48 6.72 -2.81 -2.38
N PHE A 49 6.07 -2.09 -1.47
CA PHE A 49 5.23 -2.68 -0.43
C PHE A 49 4.03 -3.42 -1.02
N LEU A 50 3.30 -2.83 -1.97
CA LEU A 50 2.11 -3.44 -2.58
C LEU A 50 2.48 -4.74 -3.31
N ALA A 51 3.55 -4.72 -4.10
CA ALA A 51 4.04 -5.90 -4.82
C ALA A 51 4.34 -7.07 -3.85
N GLN A 52 5.08 -6.80 -2.77
CA GLN A 52 5.38 -7.82 -1.75
C GLN A 52 4.15 -8.22 -0.93
N PHE A 53 3.28 -7.26 -0.62
CA PHE A 53 2.12 -7.49 0.23
C PHE A 53 1.06 -8.35 -0.46
N TYR A 54 0.93 -8.30 -1.78
CA TYR A 54 -0.02 -9.11 -2.55
C TYR A 54 0.64 -10.26 -3.32
N ASP A 55 1.92 -10.55 -3.09
CA ASP A 55 2.65 -11.64 -3.76
C ASP A 55 2.05 -13.03 -3.45
N ASP A 56 1.55 -13.23 -2.22
CA ASP A 56 1.05 -14.51 -1.74
C ASP A 56 -0.49 -14.58 -1.61
N LYS A 57 -1.20 -13.51 -1.98
CA LYS A 57 -2.66 -13.44 -1.84
C LYS A 57 -3.30 -12.52 -2.88
N PRO A 58 -4.51 -12.85 -3.34
CA PRO A 58 -5.21 -12.02 -4.31
C PRO A 58 -5.56 -10.64 -3.70
N PRO A 59 -5.33 -9.55 -4.44
CA PRO A 59 -5.74 -8.21 -4.02
C PRO A 59 -7.27 -8.05 -4.04
N PRO A 60 -7.83 -7.06 -3.31
CA PRO A 60 -9.23 -6.71 -3.43
C PRO A 60 -9.49 -6.00 -4.78
N ALA A 61 -10.77 -5.88 -5.16
CA ALA A 61 -11.18 -5.19 -6.39
C ALA A 61 -10.78 -3.70 -6.48
N GLN A 62 -10.38 -3.07 -5.37
CA GLN A 62 -9.95 -1.67 -5.32
C GLN A 62 -8.90 -1.50 -4.23
N ILE A 63 -7.83 -0.77 -4.55
CA ILE A 63 -6.82 -0.36 -3.57
C ILE A 63 -6.79 1.17 -3.61
N LEU A 64 -7.06 1.81 -2.47
CA LEU A 64 -7.09 3.26 -2.36
C LEU A 64 -5.82 3.76 -1.69
N LEU A 65 -5.12 4.69 -2.35
CA LEU A 65 -3.84 5.24 -1.90
C LEU A 65 -3.98 6.73 -1.53
N ASN A 66 -3.18 7.20 -0.58
CA ASN A 66 -3.08 8.62 -0.25
C ASN A 66 -1.99 9.37 -1.04
N CYS A 67 -1.24 8.66 -1.87
CA CYS A 67 -0.24 9.20 -2.77
C CYS A 67 -0.30 8.49 -4.12
N GLU A 68 0.18 9.16 -5.17
CA GLU A 68 0.41 8.52 -6.46
C GLU A 68 1.59 7.55 -6.35
N ILE A 69 1.55 6.46 -7.12
CA ILE A 69 2.67 5.51 -7.25
C ILE A 69 3.24 5.59 -8.65
N ALA A 70 4.55 5.38 -8.76
CA ALA A 70 5.17 5.19 -10.06
C ALA A 70 4.53 3.99 -10.76
N GLU A 71 4.38 4.07 -12.09
CA GLU A 71 3.90 2.96 -12.90
C GLU A 71 2.51 2.42 -12.46
N HIS A 72 1.64 3.32 -11.98
CA HIS A 72 0.29 2.99 -11.51
C HIS A 72 -0.46 2.00 -12.42
N ASP A 73 -0.43 2.24 -13.74
CA ASP A 73 -1.15 1.40 -14.71
C ASP A 73 -0.54 -0.02 -14.80
N LEU A 74 0.79 -0.13 -14.77
CA LEU A 74 1.47 -1.44 -14.75
C LEU A 74 1.19 -2.20 -13.45
N MET A 75 1.13 -1.49 -12.32
CA MET A 75 0.77 -2.10 -11.04
C MET A 75 -0.68 -2.56 -11.01
N ALA A 76 -1.60 -1.76 -11.54
CA ALA A 76 -3.01 -2.14 -11.68
C ALA A 76 -3.16 -3.40 -12.54
N ASP A 77 -2.49 -3.45 -13.68
CA ASP A 77 -2.51 -4.62 -14.57
C ASP A 77 -1.90 -5.88 -13.91
N ALA A 78 -0.82 -5.72 -13.13
CA ALA A 78 -0.15 -6.83 -12.45
C ALA A 78 -0.99 -7.44 -11.32
N LEU A 79 -1.81 -6.61 -10.66
CA LEU A 79 -2.66 -7.00 -9.55
C LEU A 79 -4.03 -7.57 -10.01
N GLY A 80 -4.43 -7.31 -11.26
CA GLY A 80 -5.65 -7.82 -11.87
C GLY A 80 -6.92 -7.11 -11.43
#